data_AF-A0A1A9N483-F1
#
_entry.id   AF-A0A1A9N483-F1
#
_cell.length_a   1.000
_cell.length_b   1.000
_cell.length_c   1.000
_cell.angle_alpha   90.00
_cell.angle_beta   90.00
_cell.angle_gamma   90.00
#
_symmetry.space_group_name_H-M   'P 1'
#
loop_
_entity.id
_entity.type
_entity.pdbx_description
1 polymer ?
#
loop_
_entity_poly.entity_id
_entity_poly.type
_entity_poly.pdbx_seq_one_letter_code
_entity_poly.pdbx_strand_id
1 'polypeptide(L)' 'MTTSDERTRAVVDTRQLLQTLAAGEEIAMANLVSAVTIGLLLHYPLDVDLAKSAAALPGIWGTPKSKRT' A
#
# COMPACT_ATOMS: atom_id res chain seq x y z
N MET A 1 5.66 -17.89 9.50
CA MET A 1 6.27 -16.97 8.52
C MET A 1 5.18 -16.52 7.56
N THR A 2 5.13 -15.25 7.18
CA THR A 2 4.16 -14.77 6.18
C THR A 2 4.55 -15.21 4.77
N THR A 3 3.58 -15.65 3.99
CA THR A 3 3.76 -16.03 2.58
C THR A 3 4.05 -14.80 1.71
N SER A 4 4.58 -15.01 0.51
CA SER A 4 4.80 -13.92 -0.46
C SER A 4 3.50 -13.20 -0.83
N ASP A 5 2.40 -13.95 -0.95
CA ASP A 5 1.06 -13.40 -1.18
C ASP A 5 0.55 -12.59 0.01
N GLU A 6 0.70 -13.09 1.24
CA GLU A 6 0.30 -12.36 2.46
C GLU A 6 1.07 -11.06 2.62
N ARG A 7 2.38 -11.09 2.37
CA ARG A 7 3.25 -9.90 2.41
C ARG A 7 2.82 -8.85 1.38
N THR A 8 2.56 -9.29 0.15
CA THR A 8 2.12 -8.41 -0.94
C THR A 8 0.77 -7.80 -0.62
N ARG A 9 -0.17 -8.61 -0.13
CA ARG A 9 -1.50 -8.16 0.28
C ARG A 9 -1.41 -7.11 1.39
N ALA A 10 -0.58 -7.33 2.41
CA ALA A 10 -0.40 -6.37 3.49
C ALA A 10 0.11 -5.01 2.98
N VAL A 11 1.04 -4.99 2.01
CA VAL A 11 1.54 -3.74 1.42
C VAL A 11 0.45 -3.04 0.61
N VAL A 12 -0.28 -3.77 -0.23
CA VAL A 12 -1.38 -3.22 -1.05
C VAL A 12 -2.51 -2.67 -0.17
N ASP A 13 -2.99 -3.44 0.80
CA ASP A 13 -4.07 -3.03 1.70
C ASP A 13 -3.65 -1.84 2.57
N THR A 14 -2.39 -1.79 3.02
CA THR A 14 -1.88 -0.61 3.75
C THR A 14 -1.83 0.63 2.87
N ARG A 15 -1.39 0.50 1.61
CA ARG A 15 -1.41 1.63 0.67
C ARG A 15 -2.83 2.16 0.45
N GLN A 16 -3.81 1.27 0.31
CA GLN A 16 -5.23 1.65 0.20
C GLN A 16 -5.72 2.41 1.44
N LEU A 17 -5.37 1.93 2.64
CA LEU A 17 -5.68 2.64 3.88
C LEU A 17 -5.07 4.04 3.91
N LEU A 18 -3.80 4.17 3.52
CA LEU A 18 -3.13 5.48 3.45
C LEU A 18 -3.80 6.41 2.43
N GLN A 19 -4.26 5.91 1.29
CA GLN A 19 -5.02 6.73 0.33
C GLN A 19 -6.32 7.27 0.95
N THR A 20 -7.06 6.42 1.65
CA THR A 20 -8.29 6.82 2.36
C THR A 20 -8.00 7.88 3.43
N LEU A 21 -6.94 7.70 4.21
CA LEU A 21 -6.55 8.63 5.27
C LEU A 21 -6.04 9.97 4.72
N ALA A 22 -5.36 9.97 3.58
CA ALA A 22 -4.89 11.20 2.93
C ALA A 22 -6.05 12.03 2.37
N ALA A 23 -7.13 11.36 1.93
CA ALA A 23 -8.31 11.98 1.35
C ALA A 23 -9.38 12.42 2.38
N GLY A 24 -9.22 12.08 3.66
CA GLY A 24 -10.20 12.40 4.70
C GLY A 24 -10.14 13.88 5.16
N GLU A 25 -11.24 14.62 5.00
CA GLU A 25 -11.38 16.02 5.44
C GLU A 25 -12.03 16.17 6.84
N GLU A 26 -12.59 15.11 7.44
CA GLU A 26 -13.33 15.21 8.69
C GLU A 26 -12.50 14.80 9.92
N ILE A 27 -12.38 15.74 10.87
CA ILE A 27 -11.93 15.68 12.28
C ILE A 27 -10.77 16.66 12.53
N ALA A 28 -10.80 17.35 13.68
CA ALA A 28 -9.93 18.46 14.09
C ALA A 28 -8.40 18.22 14.05
N MET A 29 -7.94 17.01 13.69
CA MET A 29 -6.53 16.63 13.49
C MET A 29 -6.21 16.17 12.05
N ALA A 30 -7.17 16.30 11.12
CA ALA A 30 -7.11 15.81 9.74
C ALA A 30 -5.87 16.30 8.99
N ASN A 31 -5.43 17.53 9.24
CA ASN A 31 -4.24 18.09 8.57
C ASN A 31 -2.93 17.38 8.98
N LEU A 32 -2.77 17.01 10.26
CA LEU A 32 -1.57 16.31 10.72
C LEU A 32 -1.57 14.86 10.25
N VAL A 33 -2.72 14.18 10.37
CA VAL A 33 -2.87 12.81 9.89
C VAL A 33 -2.65 12.76 8.37
N SER A 34 -3.31 13.63 7.61
CA SER A 34 -3.15 13.70 6.15
C SER A 34 -1.70 14.00 5.75
N ALA A 35 -1.02 14.96 6.39
CA ALA A 35 0.38 15.27 6.09
C ALA A 35 1.32 14.08 6.33
N VAL A 36 1.18 13.38 7.47
CA VAL A 36 1.97 12.17 7.76
C VAL A 36 1.64 11.06 6.77
N THR A 37 0.37 10.86 6.47
CA THR A 37 -0.09 9.83 5.54
C THR A 37 0.40 10.08 4.12
N ILE A 38 0.39 11.32 3.63
CA ILE A 38 0.97 11.70 2.32
C ILE A 38 2.47 11.35 2.30
N GLY A 39 3.19 11.69 3.37
CA GLY A 39 4.61 11.32 3.52
C GLY A 39 4.85 9.81 3.46
N LEU A 40 4.04 9.02 4.18
CA LEU A 40 4.12 7.56 4.14
C LEU A 40 3.76 7.00 2.76
N LEU A 41 2.78 7.56 2.08
CA LEU A 41 2.31 7.08 0.77
C LEU A 41 3.39 7.18 -0.31
N LEU A 42 4.28 8.18 -0.21
CA LEU A 42 5.45 8.33 -1.10
C LEU A 42 6.45 7.17 -0.97
N HIS A 43 6.46 6.47 0.17
CA HIS A 43 7.37 5.35 0.43
C HIS A 43 6.74 3.98 0.20
N TYR A 44 5.43 3.91 -0.06
CA TYR A 44 4.77 2.66 -0.41
C TYR A 44 4.87 2.40 -1.92
N PRO A 45 5.23 1.19 -2.36
CA PRO A 45 5.35 0.86 -3.78
C PRO A 45 3.98 0.89 -4.49
N LEU A 46 3.99 1.16 -5.79
CA LEU A 46 2.81 0.96 -6.64
C LEU A 46 2.66 -0.53 -7.00
N ASP A 47 1.45 -0.91 -7.45
CA ASP A 47 1.18 -2.26 -7.92
C ASP A 47 2.14 -2.68 -9.06
N VAL A 48 2.53 -1.74 -9.94
CA VAL A 48 3.50 -2.03 -11.01
C VAL A 48 4.91 -2.32 -10.47
N ASP A 49 5.31 -1.67 -9.39
CA ASP A 49 6.62 -1.89 -8.76
C ASP A 49 6.64 -3.23 -8.02
N LEU A 50 5.53 -3.56 -7.36
CA LEU A 50 5.32 -4.88 -6.75
C LEU A 50 5.28 -5.99 -7.78
N ALA A 51 4.63 -5.79 -8.94
CA ALA A 51 4.61 -6.78 -10.01
C ALA A 51 6.01 -7.06 -10.58
N LYS A 52 6.83 -6.02 -10.79
CA LYS A 52 8.25 -6.17 -11.16
C LYS A 52 9.04 -6.91 -10.08
N SER A 53 8.80 -6.56 -8.82
CA SER A 53 9.47 -7.19 -7.67
C SER A 53 9.09 -8.66 -7.51
N ALA A 54 7.84 -9.03 -7.79
CA ALA A 54 7.36 -10.41 -7.80
C ALA A 54 7.98 -11.23 -8.93
N ALA A 55 8.17 -10.64 -10.11
CA ALA A 55 8.87 -11.28 -11.22
C ALA A 55 10.35 -11.53 -10.89
N ALA A 56 11.01 -10.62 -10.18
CA ALA A 56 12.41 -10.75 -9.78
C ALA A 56 12.61 -11.67 -8.56
N LEU A 57 11.70 -11.62 -7.59
CA LEU A 57 11.83 -12.27 -6.27
C LEU A 57 10.52 -12.95 -5.84
N PRO A 58 10.07 -14.01 -6.54
CA PRO A 58 8.76 -14.64 -6.32
C PRO A 58 8.61 -15.31 -4.94
N GLY A 59 9.72 -15.68 -4.29
CA GLY A 59 9.70 -16.20 -2.92
C GLY A 59 9.44 -15.12 -1.85
N ILE A 60 9.58 -13.85 -2.21
CA ILE A 60 9.40 -12.69 -1.32
C ILE A 60 8.11 -11.94 -1.67
N TRP A 61 7.84 -11.71 -2.95
CA TRP A 61 6.69 -10.95 -3.41
C TRP A 61 5.79 -11.82 -4.29
N GLY A 62 4.49 -11.81 -3.98
CA GLY A 62 3.43 -12.34 -4.81
C GLY A 62 3.00 -11.28 -5.83
N THR A 63 2.24 -11.70 -6.85
CA THR A 63 1.71 -10.74 -7.83
C THR A 63 0.57 -9.94 -7.17
N PRO A 64 0.60 -8.60 -7.19
CA PRO A 64 -0.47 -7.80 -6.62
C PRO A 64 -1.78 -8.09 -7.37
N LYS A 65 -2.81 -8.44 -6.60
CA LYS A 65 -4.14 -8.73 -7.13
C LYS A 65 -4.93 -7.42 -7.15
N SER A 66 -5.17 -6.87 -8.35
CA SER A 66 -6.07 -5.74 -8.50
C SER A 66 -7.46 -6.15 -8.01
N LYS A 67 -8.02 -5.43 -7.03
CA LYS A 67 -9.45 -5.56 -6.70
C LYS A 67 -10.21 -5.04 -7.92
N ARG A 68 -10.74 -5.95 -8.75
CA ARG A 68 -11.83 -5.64 -9.68
C ARG A 68 -13.00 -5.14 -8.83
N THR A 69 -13.18 -3.82 -8.80
CA THR A 69 -14.43 -3.15 -8.44
C THR A 69 -15.25 -2.94 -9.70
#